data_AF-A0A840PTV9-F1
#
_entry.id   AF-A0A840PTV9-F1
#
_cell.length_a   1.000
_cell.length_b   1.000
_cell.length_c   1.000
_cell.angle_alpha   90.00
_cell.angle_beta   90.00
_cell.angle_gamma   90.00
#
_symmetry.space_group_name_H-M   'P 1'
#
loop_
_entity.id
_entity.type
_entity.pdbx_description
1 polymer ?
#
loop_
_entity_poly.entity_id
_entity_poly.type
_entity_poly.pdbx_seq_one_letter_code
_entity_poly.pdbx_strand_id
1 'polypeptide(L)'
;MDKKEMKQIEITDVIVHRLSRGQDITDEWTSDVNVDFIIDKPQTIKIFDKTYVIDRIKMLTHWGDEIVFRLSTEDFFFEELEVSKIFVHKIYNMLDELQSENNVLHGWNFKETLFEILSDDYYRFAINAPSKTNVLAI
;
A
#
# COMPACT_ATOMS: atom_id res chain seq x y z
N MET A 1 4.45 16.73 -9.64
CA MET A 1 4.55 16.96 -8.18
C MET A 1 6.02 17.07 -7.83
N ASP A 2 6.46 18.12 -7.14
CA ASP A 2 7.87 18.26 -6.77
C ASP A 2 8.20 17.34 -5.58
N LYS A 3 9.38 16.71 -5.62
CA LYS A 3 9.87 15.81 -4.56
C LYS A 3 9.96 16.53 -3.21
N LYS A 4 10.19 17.85 -3.21
CA LYS A 4 10.22 18.66 -1.97
C LYS A 4 8.83 18.78 -1.35
N GLU A 5 7.78 19.00 -2.15
CA GLU A 5 6.40 19.11 -1.68
C GLU A 5 5.96 17.80 -1.02
N MET A 6 6.25 16.66 -1.67
CA MET A 6 5.91 15.34 -1.14
C MET A 6 6.54 15.05 0.22
N LYS A 7 7.73 15.58 0.49
CA LYS A 7 8.41 15.41 1.79
C LYS A 7 7.73 16.19 2.91
N GLN A 8 6.94 17.22 2.61
CA GLN A 8 6.26 18.04 3.62
C GLN A 8 4.83 17.58 3.95
N ILE A 9 4.31 16.56 3.26
CA ILE A 9 2.98 16.01 3.49
C ILE A 9 3.01 15.09 4.71
N GLU A 10 2.15 15.27 5.68
CA GLU A 10 2.08 14.42 6.87
C GLU A 10 0.88 13.48 6.78
N ILE A 11 0.96 12.30 7.42
CA ILE A 11 -0.22 11.47 7.63
C ILE A 11 -0.86 11.95 8.94
N THR A 12 -2.12 12.35 8.89
CA THR A 12 -2.81 12.96 10.04
C THR A 12 -3.72 12.00 10.75
N ASP A 13 -4.19 10.96 10.07
CA ASP A 13 -5.17 10.02 10.61
C ASP A 13 -5.04 8.64 9.95
N VAL A 14 -5.53 7.62 10.65
CA VAL A 14 -5.52 6.22 10.20
C VAL A 14 -6.90 5.62 10.44
N ILE A 15 -7.56 5.24 9.35
CA ILE A 15 -8.88 4.64 9.37
C ILE A 15 -8.74 3.16 9.02
N VAL A 16 -9.02 2.29 9.98
CA VAL A 16 -9.05 0.85 9.77
C VAL A 16 -10.45 0.41 9.38
N HIS A 17 -10.62 -0.01 8.13
CA HIS A 17 -11.89 -0.58 7.65
C HIS A 17 -11.95 -2.09 7.88
N ARG A 18 -10.83 -2.78 7.68
CA ARG A 18 -10.72 -4.22 7.91
C ARG A 18 -9.29 -4.63 8.28
N LEU A 19 -9.20 -5.45 9.30
CA LEU A 19 -8.00 -6.16 9.72
C LEU A 19 -8.42 -7.53 10.23
N SER A 20 -8.22 -8.56 9.41
CA SER A 20 -8.51 -9.94 9.80
C SER A 20 -7.49 -10.90 9.22
N ARG A 21 -7.22 -11.97 9.96
CA ARG A 21 -6.39 -13.08 9.49
C ARG A 21 -7.21 -14.36 9.58
N GLY A 22 -7.01 -15.24 8.61
CA GLY A 22 -7.66 -16.54 8.55
C GLY A 22 -6.71 -17.59 8.04
N GLN A 23 -6.94 -18.82 8.45
CA GLN A 23 -6.30 -19.98 7.88
C GLN A 23 -7.34 -20.69 7.02
N ASP A 24 -7.01 -21.02 5.79
CA ASP A 24 -7.90 -21.76 4.91
C ASP A 24 -7.78 -23.28 5.12
N ILE A 25 -8.48 -24.05 4.28
CA ILE A 25 -8.51 -25.52 4.38
C ILE A 25 -7.20 -26.19 3.94
N THR A 26 -6.27 -25.45 3.32
CA THR A 26 -4.94 -25.95 2.91
C THR A 26 -3.86 -25.59 3.93
N ASP A 27 -4.26 -25.09 5.11
CA ASP A 27 -3.40 -24.56 6.16
C ASP A 27 -2.66 -23.26 5.76
N GLU A 28 -3.01 -22.62 4.64
CA GLU A 28 -2.43 -21.36 4.20
C GLU A 28 -3.03 -20.19 4.98
N TRP A 29 -2.16 -19.30 5.45
CA TRP A 29 -2.57 -18.10 6.18
C TRP A 29 -2.85 -16.96 5.20
N THR A 30 -4.03 -16.37 5.31
CA THR A 30 -4.43 -15.19 4.56
C THR A 30 -4.66 -14.02 5.51
N SER A 31 -4.33 -12.83 5.03
CA SER A 31 -4.60 -11.58 5.73
C SER A 31 -5.48 -10.69 4.86
N ASP A 32 -6.56 -10.17 5.42
CA ASP A 32 -7.39 -9.17 4.78
C ASP A 32 -7.17 -7.84 5.49
N VAL A 33 -6.47 -6.95 4.80
CA VAL A 33 -6.06 -5.63 5.25
C VAL A 33 -6.76 -4.60 4.39
N ASN A 34 -7.39 -3.61 5.03
CA ASN A 34 -7.94 -2.43 4.38
C ASN A 34 -7.84 -1.25 5.34
N VAL A 35 -6.85 -0.40 5.11
CA VAL A 35 -6.50 0.72 5.98
C VAL A 35 -6.26 1.96 5.14
N ASP A 36 -6.87 3.07 5.53
CA ASP A 36 -6.63 4.38 4.93
C ASP A 36 -5.74 5.23 5.81
N PHE A 37 -4.71 5.81 5.21
CA PHE A 37 -3.81 6.80 5.80
C PHE A 37 -4.15 8.17 5.21
N ILE A 38 -4.78 9.04 6.01
CA ILE A 38 -5.22 10.37 5.57
C ILE A 38 -4.03 11.32 5.54
N ILE A 39 -3.89 12.12 4.47
CA ILE A 39 -2.80 13.08 4.32
C ILE A 39 -3.24 14.52 4.63
N ASP A 40 -2.38 15.31 5.28
CA ASP A 40 -2.67 16.69 5.71
C ASP A 40 -2.98 17.64 4.54
N LYS A 41 -2.33 17.39 3.40
CA LYS A 41 -2.38 18.22 2.20
C LYS A 41 -2.85 17.36 1.03
N PRO A 42 -4.15 17.40 0.68
CA PRO A 42 -4.66 16.70 -0.48
C PRO A 42 -3.91 17.10 -1.76
N GLN A 43 -3.61 16.10 -2.59
CA GLN A 43 -2.85 16.26 -3.82
C GLN A 43 -3.78 16.18 -5.01
N THR A 44 -3.62 17.12 -5.94
CA THR A 44 -4.39 17.09 -7.18
C THR A 44 -3.63 16.33 -8.27
N ILE A 45 -4.22 15.28 -8.80
CA ILE A 45 -3.70 14.56 -9.97
C ILE A 45 -4.63 14.76 -11.16
N LYS A 46 -4.04 14.89 -12.36
CA LYS A 46 -4.78 14.97 -13.61
C LYS A 46 -4.50 13.74 -14.44
N ILE A 47 -5.55 12.99 -14.76
CA ILE A 47 -5.48 11.79 -15.61
C ILE A 47 -6.38 12.07 -16.80
N PHE A 48 -5.78 12.17 -17.98
CA PHE A 48 -6.45 12.64 -19.20
C PHE A 48 -7.16 13.99 -18.98
N ASP A 49 -8.48 14.02 -19.12
CA ASP A 49 -9.37 15.16 -18.97
C ASP A 49 -9.97 15.29 -17.57
N LYS A 50 -9.70 14.34 -16.67
CA LYS A 50 -10.25 14.32 -15.31
C LYS A 50 -9.23 14.78 -14.27
N THR A 51 -9.73 15.50 -13.27
CA THR A 51 -8.96 15.96 -12.12
C THR A 51 -9.46 15.26 -10.88
N TYR A 52 -8.56 14.69 -10.11
CA TYR A 52 -8.84 13.96 -8.88
C TYR A 52 -8.09 14.59 -7.72
N VAL A 53 -8.73 14.61 -6.55
CA VAL A 53 -8.15 15.09 -5.30
C VAL A 53 -7.85 13.87 -4.45
N ILE A 54 -6.58 13.55 -4.32
CA ILE A 54 -6.05 12.46 -3.51
C ILE A 54 -5.85 12.97 -2.10
N ASP A 55 -6.60 12.45 -1.15
CA ASP A 55 -6.57 12.84 0.25
C ASP A 55 -6.13 11.70 1.17
N ARG A 56 -5.88 10.51 0.61
CA ARG A 56 -5.45 9.35 1.39
C ARG A 56 -4.63 8.35 0.59
N ILE A 57 -3.86 7.56 1.32
CA ILE A 57 -3.14 6.39 0.84
C ILE A 57 -3.84 5.15 1.39
N LYS A 58 -4.26 4.25 0.51
CA LYS A 58 -4.90 2.99 0.89
C LYS A 58 -3.87 1.88 0.96
N MET A 59 -3.82 1.17 2.07
CA MET A 59 -3.13 -0.10 2.25
C MET A 59 -4.15 -1.23 2.14
N LEU A 60 -3.89 -2.17 1.24
CA LEU A 60 -4.78 -3.31 1.04
C LEU A 60 -4.01 -4.60 0.78
N THR A 61 -4.66 -5.74 1.04
CA THR A 61 -4.18 -7.03 0.52
C THR A 61 -4.51 -7.14 -0.98
N HIS A 62 -3.52 -7.53 -1.77
CA HIS A 62 -3.60 -7.83 -3.19
C HIS A 62 -3.36 -9.34 -3.39
N TRP A 63 -4.21 -9.97 -4.19
CA TRP A 63 -4.13 -11.41 -4.53
C TRP A 63 -3.98 -12.41 -3.35
N GLY A 64 -4.36 -12.03 -2.13
CA GLY A 64 -4.51 -12.93 -0.98
C GLY A 64 -3.43 -12.84 0.09
N ASP A 65 -2.24 -12.35 -0.25
CA ASP A 65 -1.08 -12.31 0.64
C ASP A 65 -0.14 -11.10 0.46
N GLU A 66 -0.24 -10.37 -0.65
CA GLU A 66 0.61 -9.21 -0.93
C GLU A 66 0.02 -7.92 -0.32
N ILE A 67 0.81 -7.11 0.39
CA ILE A 67 0.34 -5.78 0.81
C ILE A 67 0.77 -4.73 -0.21
N VAL A 68 -0.19 -3.95 -0.71
CA VAL A 68 0.07 -2.86 -1.65
C VAL A 68 -0.43 -1.52 -1.13
N PHE A 69 0.25 -0.44 -1.56
CA PHE A 69 -0.14 0.94 -1.28
C PHE A 69 -0.60 1.65 -2.56
N ARG A 70 -1.82 2.20 -2.52
CA ARG A 70 -2.45 2.87 -3.66
C ARG A 70 -2.89 4.28 -3.31
N LEU A 71 -2.84 5.18 -4.29
CA LEU A 71 -3.46 6.50 -4.15
C LEU A 71 -4.97 6.34 -4.09
N SER A 72 -5.62 7.15 -3.28
CA SER A 72 -7.07 7.03 -3.07
C SER A 72 -7.73 8.34 -2.71
N THR A 73 -9.03 8.35 -2.96
CA THR A 73 -10.00 9.35 -2.53
C THR A 73 -10.90 8.73 -1.47
N GLU A 74 -11.90 9.48 -1.01
CA GLU A 74 -12.96 8.93 -0.14
C GLU A 74 -13.72 7.77 -0.77
N ASP A 75 -14.06 7.90 -2.05
CA ASP A 75 -15.01 7.00 -2.69
C ASP A 75 -14.33 5.78 -3.35
N PHE A 76 -13.08 5.93 -3.78
CA PHE A 76 -12.36 4.89 -4.53
C PHE A 76 -10.84 5.04 -4.45
N PHE A 77 -10.14 3.99 -4.87
CA PHE A 77 -8.69 3.97 -5.02
C PHE A 77 -8.28 3.69 -6.47
N PHE A 78 -7.05 4.04 -6.81
CA PHE A 78 -6.50 3.82 -8.14
C PHE A 78 -5.67 2.53 -8.14
N GLU A 79 -6.19 1.46 -8.74
CA GLU A 79 -5.52 0.14 -8.79
C GLU A 79 -4.11 0.21 -9.38
N GLU A 80 -3.94 1.02 -10.44
CA GLU A 80 -2.70 1.13 -11.22
C GLU A 80 -1.76 2.25 -10.75
N LEU A 81 -2.17 3.07 -9.78
CA LEU A 81 -1.35 4.19 -9.30
C LEU A 81 -0.71 3.87 -7.96
N GLU A 82 0.53 3.39 -8.05
CA GLU A 82 1.36 3.13 -6.90
C GLU A 82 1.72 4.41 -6.14
N VAL A 83 1.88 4.24 -4.84
CA VAL A 83 2.31 5.29 -3.94
C VAL A 83 3.83 5.40 -3.98
N SER A 84 4.35 6.63 -3.99
CA SER A 84 5.80 6.83 -3.96
C SER A 84 6.44 6.25 -2.68
N LYS A 85 7.68 5.76 -2.77
CA LYS A 85 8.46 5.30 -1.61
C LYS A 85 8.56 6.34 -0.46
N ILE A 86 8.46 7.64 -0.75
CA ILE A 86 8.46 8.69 0.28
C ILE A 86 7.29 8.51 1.25
N PHE A 87 6.10 8.19 0.73
CA PHE A 87 4.92 7.97 1.53
C PHE A 87 4.97 6.64 2.28
N VAL A 88 5.49 5.59 1.65
CA VAL A 88 5.72 4.30 2.32
C VAL A 88 6.69 4.47 3.49
N HIS A 89 7.75 5.27 3.34
CA HIS A 89 8.66 5.60 4.44
C HIS A 89 7.97 6.35 5.58
N LYS A 90 7.03 7.25 5.27
CA LYS A 90 6.28 7.99 6.30
C LYS A 90 5.38 7.06 7.09
N ILE A 91 4.66 6.18 6.40
CA ILE A 91 3.84 5.14 7.02
C ILE A 91 4.73 4.24 7.89
N TYR A 92 5.86 3.75 7.35
CA TYR A 92 6.81 2.92 8.09
C TYR A 92 7.26 3.57 9.41
N ASN A 93 7.64 4.85 9.38
CA ASN A 93 8.09 5.56 10.58
C ASN A 93 6.98 5.74 11.63
N MET A 94 5.72 5.78 11.20
CA MET A 94 4.57 5.93 12.09
C MET A 94 4.08 4.60 12.67
N LEU A 95 4.43 3.47 12.07
CA LEU A 95 3.95 2.16 12.53
C LEU A 95 4.41 1.83 13.95
N ASP A 96 5.58 2.29 14.39
CA ASP A 96 6.08 2.09 15.76
C ASP A 96 5.07 2.59 16.80
N GLU A 97 4.50 3.77 16.57
CA GLU A 97 3.50 4.36 17.45
C GLU A 97 2.15 3.63 17.32
N LEU A 98 1.76 3.28 16.09
CA LEU A 98 0.47 2.65 15.78
C LEU A 98 0.36 1.17 16.17
N GLN A 99 1.49 0.47 16.34
CA GLN A 99 1.54 -0.96 16.70
C GLN A 99 1.80 -1.20 18.19
N SER A 100 2.02 -0.13 18.97
CA SER A 100 2.18 -0.19 20.42
C SER A 100 0.91 -0.71 21.13
N GLU A 101 1.06 -1.16 22.38
CA GLU A 101 -0.07 -1.58 23.23
C GLU A 101 -1.07 -0.43 23.40
N ASN A 102 -2.34 -0.67 23.02
CA ASN A 102 -3.50 0.26 23.04
C ASN A 102 -3.77 1.12 21.79
N ASN A 103 -3.17 0.82 20.64
CA ASN A 103 -3.39 1.59 19.41
C ASN A 103 -4.11 0.80 18.29
N VAL A 104 -4.52 1.47 17.22
CA VAL A 104 -5.44 0.92 16.18
C VAL A 104 -4.87 -0.26 15.38
N LEU A 105 -3.53 -0.39 15.29
CA LEU A 105 -2.85 -1.49 14.62
C LEU A 105 -2.20 -2.47 15.61
N HIS A 106 -2.65 -2.45 16.88
CA HIS A 106 -2.07 -3.31 17.91
C HIS A 106 -2.11 -4.80 17.51
N GLY A 107 -0.99 -5.50 17.72
CA GLY A 107 -0.86 -6.93 17.43
C GLY A 107 -0.60 -7.27 15.95
N TRP A 108 -0.55 -6.27 15.07
CA TRP A 108 -0.15 -6.44 13.67
C TRP A 108 1.31 -6.03 13.48
N ASN A 109 2.06 -6.81 12.69
CA ASN A 109 3.43 -6.48 12.34
C ASN A 109 3.56 -6.34 10.81
N PHE A 110 3.44 -5.10 10.33
CA PHE A 110 3.64 -4.77 8.91
C PHE A 110 5.08 -4.34 8.59
N LYS A 111 5.96 -4.21 9.58
CA LYS A 111 7.29 -3.60 9.38
C LYS A 111 8.13 -4.36 8.37
N GLU A 112 8.10 -5.68 8.43
CA GLU A 112 8.84 -6.55 7.50
C GLU A 112 8.36 -6.34 6.07
N THR A 113 7.04 -6.41 5.85
CA THR A 113 6.44 -6.16 4.54
C THR A 113 6.74 -4.76 3.99
N LEU A 114 6.66 -3.72 4.82
CA LEU A 114 7.02 -2.37 4.37
C LEU A 114 8.52 -2.25 4.10
N PHE A 115 9.37 -2.91 4.88
CA PHE A 115 10.80 -2.93 4.63
C PHE A 115 11.11 -3.58 3.28
N GLU A 116 10.42 -4.67 2.94
CA GLU A 116 10.52 -5.30 1.61
C GLU A 116 10.11 -4.33 0.49
N ILE A 117 8.96 -3.66 0.60
CA ILE A 117 8.50 -2.67 -0.40
C ILE A 117 9.50 -1.50 -0.54
N LEU A 118 10.11 -1.08 0.57
CA LEU A 118 11.11 -0.02 0.59
C LEU A 118 12.45 -0.48 0.00
N SER A 119 12.80 -1.75 0.19
CA SER A 119 13.98 -2.38 -0.41
C SER A 119 13.84 -2.44 -1.94
N ASP A 120 14.96 -2.37 -2.66
CA ASP A 120 14.94 -2.53 -4.12
C ASP A 120 14.80 -4.01 -4.54
N ASP A 121 14.74 -4.94 -3.58
CA ASP A 121 14.61 -6.37 -3.84
C ASP A 121 13.18 -6.78 -4.21
N TYR A 122 12.16 -6.00 -3.84
CA TYR A 122 10.78 -6.20 -4.27
C TYR A 122 10.63 -6.17 -5.80
N TYR A 123 11.33 -5.25 -6.47
CA TYR A 123 11.29 -5.13 -7.93
C TYR A 123 12.01 -6.27 -8.67
N ARG A 124 12.78 -7.13 -7.99
CA ARG A 124 13.44 -8.27 -8.63
C ARG A 124 12.50 -9.43 -8.93
N PHE A 125 11.36 -9.54 -8.23
CA PHE A 125 10.37 -10.58 -8.49
C PHE A 125 9.43 -10.23 -9.64
N ALA A 126 9.11 -8.95 -9.83
CA ALA A 126 8.25 -8.50 -10.94
C ALA A 126 8.92 -8.60 -12.33
N ILE A 127 10.25 -8.57 -12.40
CA ILE A 127 11.00 -8.59 -13.69
C ILE A 127 11.43 -10.02 -14.09
N ASN A 128 11.40 -10.99 -13.16
CA ASN A 128 11.87 -12.35 -13.40
C ASN A 128 10.76 -13.41 -13.56
N ALA A 129 9.50 -13.02 -13.77
CA ALA A 129 8.51 -13.99 -14.24
C ALA A 129 8.89 -14.43 -15.68
N PRO A 130 9.33 -15.68 -15.91
CA PRO A 130 9.58 -16.13 -17.27
C PRO A 130 8.25 -16.16 -18.01
N SER A 131 8.12 -15.34 -19.07
CA SER A 131 7.03 -15.51 -20.02
C SER A 131 7.12 -16.92 -20.59
N LYS A 132 6.23 -17.82 -20.15
CA LYS A 132 5.97 -19.06 -20.86
C LYS A 132 5.25 -18.71 -22.16
N THR A 133 6.03 -18.25 -23.13
CA THR A 133 5.57 -18.19 -24.52
C THR A 133 5.66 -19.60 -25.06
N ASN A 134 4.56 -20.35 -24.93
CA ASN A 134 4.28 -21.45 -25.84
C ASN A 134 3.97 -20.84 -27.20
N VAL A 135 4.95 -20.83 -28.11
CA VAL A 135 4.66 -20.84 -29.54
C VAL A 135 5.09 -22.21 -30.04
N LEU A 136 4.11 -23.11 -30.13
CA LEU A 136 4.17 -24.22 -31.06
C LEU A 136 4.27 -23.62 -32.47
N ALA A 137 5.42 -23.83 -33.11
CA ALA A 137 5.59 -23.67 -34.54
C ALA A 137 6.09 -25.02 -35.06
N ILE A 138 5.20 -25.82 -35.68
CA ILE A 138 5.22 -26.24 -37.09
C ILE A 138 3.77 -26.57 -37.48
#